data_AF-A0A315XDJ9-F1
#
_entry.id   AF-A0A315XDJ9-F1
#
_cell.length_a   1.000
_cell.length_b   1.000
_cell.length_c   1.000
_cell.angle_alpha   90.00
_cell.angle_beta   90.00
_cell.angle_gamma   90.00
#
_symmetry.space_group_name_H-M   'P 1'
#
loop_
_entity.id
_entity.type
_entity.pdbx_description
1 polymer ?
#
loop_
_entity_poly.entity_id
_entity_poly.type
_entity_poly.pdbx_seq_one_letter_code
_entity_poly.pdbx_strand_id
1 'polypeptide(L)'
;MNAIHVAILIAGYIVLVGTSGKLLNYILTNFSSRPISQTLSKEAIDTGFIIGKCENFLILTFMFLDAYTALALIFAAKSIVRREDMSKNSLFFLAGTMINVTYSIMVGLAVKIVIGIYDLS
;
A
#
# COMPACT_ATOMS: atom_id res chain seq x y z
N MET A 1 5.72 -22.89 -10.87
CA MET A 1 5.71 -22.34 -9.50
C MET A 1 5.53 -23.49 -8.53
N ASN A 2 6.45 -23.65 -7.58
CA ASN A 2 6.34 -24.66 -6.53
C ASN A 2 5.20 -24.28 -5.56
N ALA A 3 4.62 -25.26 -4.87
CA ALA A 3 3.56 -25.02 -3.87
C ALA A 3 4.03 -24.06 -2.76
N ILE A 4 5.33 -24.11 -2.44
CA ILE A 4 5.98 -23.23 -1.46
C ILE A 4 5.94 -21.77 -1.92
N HIS A 5 6.27 -21.47 -3.18
CA HIS A 5 6.18 -20.12 -3.74
C HIS A 5 4.76 -19.57 -3.69
N VAL A 6 3.77 -20.39 -4.02
CA VAL A 6 2.34 -20.02 -3.93
C VAL A 6 1.95 -19.70 -2.48
N ALA A 7 2.38 -20.52 -1.52
CA ALA A 7 2.10 -20.29 -0.11
C ALA A 7 2.75 -18.99 0.40
N ILE A 8 4.00 -18.72 0.03
CA ILE A 8 4.72 -17.48 0.39
C ILE A 8 4.01 -16.26 -0.21
N LEU A 9 3.56 -16.34 -1.45
CA LEU A 9 2.78 -15.27 -2.11
C LEU A 9 1.48 -14.99 -1.36
N ILE A 10 0.68 -16.02 -1.08
CA ILE A 10 -0.59 -15.89 -0.36
C ILE A 10 -0.35 -15.28 1.02
N ALA A 11 0.68 -15.74 1.74
CA ALA A 11 1.06 -15.17 3.03
C ALA A 11 1.42 -13.68 2.90
N GLY A 12 2.19 -13.30 1.86
CA GLY A 12 2.52 -11.91 1.55
C GLY A 12 1.29 -11.02 1.34
N TYR A 13 0.31 -11.50 0.57
CA TYR A 13 -0.97 -10.79 0.38
C TYR A 13 -1.74 -10.64 1.68
N ILE A 14 -1.87 -11.72 2.47
CA ILE A 14 -2.59 -11.68 3.74
C ILE A 14 -1.94 -10.71 4.72
N VAL A 15 -0.61 -10.77 4.86
CA VAL A 15 0.14 -9.85 5.72
C VAL A 15 -0.08 -8.42 5.25
N LEU A 16 0.19 -8.14 3.98
CA LEU A 16 0.12 -6.77 3.45
C LEU A 16 -1.28 -6.16 3.61
N VAL A 17 -2.32 -6.90 3.18
CA VAL A 17 -3.71 -6.44 3.26
C VAL A 17 -4.19 -6.40 4.71
N GLY A 18 -3.71 -7.25 5.61
CA GLY A 18 -4.11 -7.24 7.03
C GLY A 18 -3.48 -6.10 7.84
N THR A 19 -2.22 -5.76 7.58
CA THR A 19 -1.43 -4.85 8.43
C THR A 19 -1.40 -3.42 7.91
N SER A 20 -1.53 -3.18 6.61
CA SER A 20 -1.34 -1.85 6.00
C SER A 20 -2.20 -0.76 6.64
N GLY A 21 -3.45 -1.08 6.99
CA GLY A 21 -4.38 -0.13 7.59
C GLY A 21 -4.03 0.20 9.05
N LYS A 22 -3.57 -0.80 9.81
CA LYS A 22 -3.12 -0.59 11.20
C LYS A 22 -1.84 0.23 11.23
N LEU A 23 -0.89 -0.07 10.34
CA LEU A 23 0.37 0.65 10.23
C LEU A 23 0.14 2.10 9.82
N LEU A 24 -0.71 2.32 8.82
CA LEU A 24 -1.09 3.66 8.36
C LEU A 24 -1.66 4.50 9.51
N ASN A 25 -2.64 3.96 10.24
CA ASN A 25 -3.21 4.63 11.40
C ASN A 25 -2.16 4.91 12.46
N TYR A 26 -1.33 3.92 12.80
CA TYR A 26 -0.28 4.06 13.81
C TYR A 26 0.68 5.21 13.48
N ILE A 27 1.24 5.21 12.25
CA ILE A 27 2.19 6.25 11.81
C ILE A 27 1.49 7.61 11.78
N LEU A 28 0.31 7.71 11.19
CA LEU A 28 -0.38 9.00 11.09
C LEU A 28 -0.77 9.57 12.46
N THR A 29 -1.19 8.73 13.42
CA THR A 29 -1.51 9.18 14.78
C THR A 29 -0.28 9.55 15.61
N ASN A 30 0.87 8.93 15.33
CA ASN A 30 2.11 9.22 16.06
C ASN A 30 2.77 10.52 15.57
N PHE A 31 2.62 10.85 14.28
CA PHE A 31 3.26 12.03 13.68
C PHE A 31 2.32 13.22 13.48
N SER A 32 1.00 13.03 13.50
CA SER A 32 0.03 14.14 13.39
C SER A 32 -0.47 14.57 14.75
N SER A 33 -0.44 15.87 15.04
CA SER A 33 -0.95 16.45 16.29
C SER A 33 -2.47 16.36 16.47
N ARG A 34 -3.20 15.87 15.45
CA ARG A 34 -4.65 15.71 15.48
C ARG A 34 -5.05 14.31 14.98
N PRO A 35 -6.04 13.67 15.61
CA PRO A 35 -6.54 12.38 15.15
C PRO A 35 -7.22 12.50 13.79
N ILE A 36 -7.09 11.43 12.98
CA ILE A 36 -7.62 11.34 11.60
C ILE A 36 -9.12 11.68 11.55
N SER A 37 -9.88 11.27 12.57
CA SER A 37 -11.32 11.51 12.70
C SER A 37 -11.71 12.98 12.87
N GLN A 38 -10.78 13.85 13.27
CA GLN A 38 -11.01 15.31 13.35
C GLN A 38 -10.63 16.04 12.06
N THR A 39 -9.91 15.37 11.17
CA THR A 39 -9.33 15.98 9.95
C THR A 39 -10.13 15.61 8.70
N LEU A 40 -10.77 14.43 8.70
CA LEU A 40 -11.53 13.88 7.56
C LEU A 40 -12.91 13.37 7.99
N SER A 41 -13.85 13.38 7.05
CA SER A 41 -15.14 12.71 7.23
C SER A 41 -14.95 11.19 7.31
N LYS A 42 -15.87 10.50 7.99
CA LYS A 42 -15.88 9.04 8.07
C LYS A 42 -15.87 8.39 6.68
N GLU A 43 -16.66 8.93 5.75
CA GLU A 43 -16.71 8.46 4.36
C GLU A 43 -15.35 8.58 3.67
N ALA A 44 -14.66 9.72 3.79
CA ALA A 44 -13.33 9.90 3.20
C ALA A 44 -12.28 8.93 3.80
N ILE A 45 -12.42 8.59 5.08
CA ILE A 45 -11.57 7.61 5.77
C ILE A 45 -11.83 6.21 5.21
N ASP A 46 -13.11 5.80 5.16
CA ASP A 46 -13.51 4.47 4.68
C ASP A 46 -13.12 4.26 3.21
N THR A 47 -13.39 5.25 2.35
CA THR A 47 -12.94 5.25 0.95
C THR A 47 -11.43 5.19 0.84
N GLY A 48 -10.70 5.94 1.69
CA GLY A 48 -9.24 5.91 1.75
C GLY A 48 -8.68 4.54 2.10
N PHE A 49 -9.29 3.83 3.06
CA PHE A 49 -8.89 2.47 3.41
C PHE A 49 -9.10 1.49 2.27
N ILE A 50 -10.25 1.54 1.60
CA ILE A 50 -10.56 0.67 0.47
C ILE A 50 -9.57 0.89 -0.67
N ILE A 51 -9.33 2.15 -1.05
CA ILE A 51 -8.33 2.50 -2.06
C ILE A 51 -6.93 1.99 -1.66
N GLY A 52 -6.56 2.15 -0.39
CA GLY A 52 -5.27 1.66 0.13
C GLY A 52 -5.10 0.15 -0.02
N LYS A 53 -6.17 -0.65 0.20
CA LYS A 53 -6.15 -2.11 -0.03
C LYS A 53 -5.99 -2.45 -1.50
N CYS A 54 -6.68 -1.73 -2.40
CA CYS A 54 -6.52 -1.91 -3.84
C CYS A 54 -5.07 -1.60 -4.28
N GLU A 55 -4.46 -0.55 -3.75
CA GLU A 55 -3.05 -0.24 -4.02
C GLU A 55 -2.11 -1.34 -3.55
N ASN A 56 -2.31 -1.85 -2.33
CA ASN A 56 -1.52 -2.95 -1.81
C ASN A 56 -1.54 -4.15 -2.77
N PHE A 57 -2.71 -4.49 -3.27
CA PHE A 57 -2.89 -5.59 -4.21
C PHE A 57 -2.18 -5.34 -5.54
N LEU A 58 -2.34 -4.14 -6.11
CA LEU A 58 -1.71 -3.76 -7.39
C LEU A 58 -0.18 -3.70 -7.28
N ILE A 59 0.36 -3.13 -6.21
CA ILE A 59 1.80 -3.06 -5.95
C ILE A 59 2.38 -4.46 -5.90
N LEU A 60 1.80 -5.35 -5.09
CA LEU A 60 2.32 -6.70 -4.95
C LEU A 60 2.21 -7.46 -6.28
N THR A 61 1.06 -7.38 -6.97
CA THR A 61 0.85 -8.01 -8.28
C THR A 61 1.91 -7.57 -9.30
N PHE A 62 2.07 -6.27 -9.50
CA PHE A 62 2.98 -5.76 -10.52
C PHE A 62 4.45 -5.96 -10.15
N MET A 63 4.80 -5.97 -8.87
CA MET A 63 6.16 -6.29 -8.43
C MET A 63 6.53 -7.76 -8.72
N PHE A 64 5.55 -8.67 -8.63
CA PHE A 64 5.74 -10.08 -8.99
C PHE A 64 5.75 -10.34 -10.49
N LEU A 65 5.03 -9.52 -11.25
CA LEU A 65 5.08 -9.55 -12.72
C LEU A 65 6.24 -8.73 -13.30
N ASP A 66 7.10 -8.15 -12.45
CA ASP A 66 8.16 -7.20 -12.83
C ASP A 66 7.65 -6.02 -13.71
N ALA A 67 6.37 -5.69 -13.58
CA ALA A 67 5.65 -4.68 -14.35
C ALA A 67 5.75 -3.29 -13.68
N TYR A 68 6.96 -2.83 -13.37
CA TYR A 68 7.20 -1.57 -12.64
C TYR A 68 6.68 -0.34 -13.40
N THR A 69 6.71 -0.37 -14.74
CA THR A 69 6.13 0.69 -15.58
C THR A 69 4.61 0.79 -15.41
N ALA A 70 3.90 -0.35 -15.37
CA ALA A 70 2.46 -0.37 -15.13
C ALA A 70 2.14 0.20 -13.74
N LEU A 71 2.96 -0.15 -12.74
CA LEU A 71 2.82 0.41 -11.40
C LEU A 71 2.98 1.93 -11.40
N ALA A 72 4.02 2.46 -12.04
CA ALA A 72 4.26 3.90 -12.16
C ALA A 72 3.10 4.63 -12.87
N LEU A 73 2.55 4.05 -13.93
CA LEU A 73 1.40 4.61 -14.66
C LEU A 73 0.14 4.69 -13.79
N ILE A 74 -0.15 3.65 -13.00
CA ILE A 74 -1.30 3.68 -12.07
C ILE A 74 -1.11 4.78 -11.02
N PHE A 75 0.10 4.95 -10.47
CA PHE A 75 0.36 6.03 -9.52
C PHE A 75 0.21 7.42 -10.13
N ALA A 76 0.71 7.62 -11.34
CA ALA A 76 0.54 8.87 -12.07
C ALA A 76 -0.96 9.17 -12.31
N ALA A 77 -1.72 8.17 -12.77
CA ALA A 77 -3.16 8.30 -12.97
C ALA A 77 -3.90 8.63 -11.66
N LYS A 78 -3.57 7.94 -10.57
CA LYS A 78 -4.13 8.22 -9.23
C LYS A 78 -3.85 9.66 -8.79
N SER A 79 -2.64 10.15 -9.02
CA SER A 79 -2.26 11.52 -8.67
C SER A 79 -3.08 12.55 -9.43
N ILE A 80 -3.41 12.30 -10.71
CA ILE A 80 -4.22 13.20 -11.55
C ILE A 80 -5.67 13.22 -11.10
N VAL A 81 -6.29 12.05 -10.92
CA VAL A 81 -7.71 11.93 -10.52
C VAL A 81 -7.97 12.57 -9.16
N ARG A 82 -7.00 12.50 -8.24
CA ARG A 82 -7.16 12.96 -6.85
C ARG A 82 -6.71 14.41 -6.62
N ARG A 83 -6.37 15.16 -7.68
CA ARG A 83 -5.91 16.57 -7.56
C ARG A 83 -6.95 17.47 -6.91
N GLU A 84 -8.24 17.28 -7.22
CA GLU A 84 -9.32 18.14 -6.72
C GLU A 84 -9.62 17.89 -5.21
N ASP A 85 -9.64 16.63 -4.79
CA ASP A 85 -9.86 16.21 -3.39
C ASP A 85 -8.73 16.64 -2.43
N MET A 86 -7.52 16.79 -2.95
CA MET A 86 -6.36 17.20 -2.16
C MET A 86 -6.40 18.67 -1.73
N SER A 87 -7.23 19.53 -2.33
CA SER A 87 -7.21 20.98 -2.05
C SER A 87 -7.51 21.37 -0.59
N LYS A 88 -8.21 20.53 0.18
CA LYS A 88 -8.56 20.81 1.59
C LYS A 88 -7.64 20.15 2.64
N ASN A 89 -7.00 19.02 2.31
CA ASN A 89 -6.18 18.20 3.23
C ASN A 89 -5.04 17.46 2.47
N SER A 90 -4.37 18.13 1.52
CA SER A 90 -3.41 17.53 0.57
C SER A 90 -2.30 16.74 1.24
N LEU A 91 -1.64 17.34 2.23
CA LEU A 91 -0.48 16.77 2.92
C LEU A 91 -0.83 15.45 3.62
N PHE A 92 -2.04 15.36 4.20
CA PHE A 92 -2.48 14.15 4.88
C PHE A 92 -2.69 12.98 3.90
N PHE A 93 -3.40 13.22 2.79
CA PHE A 93 -3.62 12.19 1.78
C PHE A 93 -2.32 11.78 1.08
N LEU A 94 -1.42 12.73 0.87
CA LEU A 94 -0.12 12.47 0.27
C LEU A 94 0.74 11.61 1.21
N ALA A 95 0.84 11.99 2.48
CA ALA A 95 1.55 11.21 3.50
C ALA A 95 0.99 9.80 3.61
N GLY A 96 -0.34 9.65 3.68
CA GLY A 96 -0.97 8.34 3.78
C GLY A 96 -0.69 7.45 2.56
N THR A 97 -0.71 8.02 1.35
CA THR A 97 -0.32 7.29 0.14
C THR A 97 1.14 6.89 0.19
N MET A 98 2.06 7.81 0.51
CA MET A 98 3.50 7.52 0.58
C MET A 98 3.84 6.43 1.60
N ILE A 99 3.22 6.48 2.79
CA ILE A 99 3.38 5.45 3.82
C ILE A 99 2.90 4.09 3.31
N ASN A 100 1.70 4.03 2.73
CA ASN A 100 1.11 2.80 2.22
C ASN A 100 1.97 2.18 1.10
N VAL A 101 2.43 3.00 0.15
CA VAL A 101 3.28 2.58 -0.97
C VAL A 101 4.61 2.05 -0.46
N THR A 102 5.28 2.80 0.41
CA THR A 102 6.57 2.40 0.99
C THR A 102 6.45 1.07 1.71
N TYR A 103 5.43 0.93 2.57
CA TYR A 103 5.19 -0.33 3.28
C TYR A 103 4.94 -1.50 2.32
N SER A 104 4.12 -1.30 1.29
CA SER A 104 3.82 -2.34 0.31
C SER A 104 5.05 -2.79 -0.46
N ILE A 105 5.91 -1.85 -0.84
CA ILE A 105 7.17 -2.15 -1.52
C ILE A 105 8.09 -2.95 -0.59
N MET A 106 8.20 -2.57 0.68
CA MET A 106 9.02 -3.31 1.66
C MET A 106 8.52 -4.74 1.85
N VAL A 107 7.21 -4.94 1.96
CA VAL A 107 6.64 -6.30 2.06
C VAL A 107 6.87 -7.08 0.77
N GLY A 108 6.61 -6.50 -0.40
CA GLY A 108 6.83 -7.17 -1.69
C GLY A 108 8.30 -7.57 -1.90
N LEU A 109 9.24 -6.70 -1.52
CA LEU A 109 10.67 -7.00 -1.55
C LEU A 109 11.01 -8.16 -0.60
N ALA A 110 10.49 -8.16 0.62
CA ALA A 110 10.70 -9.25 1.57
C ALA A 110 10.19 -10.59 1.01
N VAL A 111 9.02 -10.61 0.37
CA VAL A 111 8.46 -11.82 -0.26
C VAL A 111 9.37 -12.30 -1.41
N LYS A 112 9.88 -11.39 -2.27
CA LYS A 112 10.83 -11.76 -3.34
C LYS A 112 12.14 -12.32 -2.78
N ILE A 113 12.68 -11.73 -1.72
CA ILE A 113 13.91 -12.20 -1.07
C ILE A 113 13.70 -13.61 -0.50
N VAL A 114 12.60 -13.85 0.23
CA VAL A 114 12.29 -15.17 0.79
C VAL A 114 12.16 -16.21 -0.31
N ILE A 115 11.44 -15.91 -1.39
CA ILE A 115 11.34 -16.79 -2.55
C ILE A 115 12.72 -17.12 -3.14
N GLY A 116 13.56 -16.09 -3.34
CA GLY A 116 14.90 -16.28 -3.89
C GLY A 116 15.78 -17.19 -3.02
N ILE A 117 15.68 -17.10 -1.69
CA ILE A 117 16.40 -17.99 -0.76
C ILE A 117 15.98 -19.45 -0.94
N TYR A 118 14.67 -19.71 -1.14
CA TYR A 118 14.16 -21.05 -1.40
C TYR A 118 14.56 -21.60 -2.78
N ASP A 119 14.76 -20.75 -3.78
CA ASP A 119 15.24 -21.19 -5.10
C ASP A 119 16.75 -21.53 -5.11
N LEU A 120 17.51 -21.01 -4.14
CA LEU A 120 18.94 -21.29 -3.93
C LEU A 120 19.22 -22.55 -3.10
N SER A 121 18.21 -23.10 -2.43
CA SER A 121 18.29 -24.26 -1.52
C SER A 121 17.83 -25.55 -2.19
#